data_AF-A0A2I0QFE9-F1
#
_entry.id   AF-A0A2I0QFE9-F1
#
_cell.length_a   1.000
_cell.length_b   1.000
_cell.length_c   1.000
_cell.angle_alpha   90.00
_cell.angle_beta   90.00
_cell.angle_gamma   90.00
#
_symmetry.space_group_name_H-M   'P 1'
#
loop_
_entity.id
_entity.type
_entity.pdbx_description
1 polymer ?
#
loop_
_entity_poly.entity_id
_entity_poly.type
_entity_poly.pdbx_seq_one_letter_code
_entity_poly.pdbx_strand_id
1 'polypeptide(L)'
;MKKAYSKRKKKQNKPKQKHVICKYLFDWDDVPGKDDKKLKDFLKERFYISWVKNAKIEKSKKNGEEVISVVSAVDSQKFVNLRYKKDE
;
A
#
# COMPACT_ATOMS: atom_id res chain seq x y z
N MET A 1 -28.33 54.15 33.05
CA MET A 1 -27.21 53.19 32.97
C MET A 1 -27.46 52.20 31.84
N LYS A 2 -26.61 52.12 30.81
CA LYS A 2 -26.70 51.09 29.74
C LYS A 2 -25.37 50.32 29.72
N LYS A 3 -25.39 49.03 30.04
CA LYS A 3 -24.20 48.16 29.94
C LYS A 3 -23.99 47.75 28.48
N ALA A 4 -22.81 48.05 27.94
CA ALA A 4 -22.38 47.56 26.63
C ALA A 4 -21.76 46.16 26.79
N TYR A 5 -22.34 45.16 26.13
CA TYR A 5 -21.78 43.80 26.06
C TYR A 5 -20.78 43.70 24.92
N SER A 6 -19.54 43.34 25.25
CA SER A 6 -18.47 43.01 24.30
C SER A 6 -18.64 41.59 23.77
N LYS A 7 -18.89 41.42 22.47
CA LYS A 7 -18.87 40.12 21.79
C LYS A 7 -17.43 39.74 21.43
N ARG A 8 -16.81 38.90 22.26
CA ARG A 8 -15.52 38.26 21.95
C ARG A 8 -15.68 37.31 20.76
N LYS A 9 -15.23 37.71 19.56
CA LYS A 9 -15.20 36.82 18.39
C LYS A 9 -14.20 35.69 18.64
N LYS A 10 -14.68 34.48 18.91
CA LYS A 10 -13.84 33.27 18.89
C LYS A 10 -13.36 33.04 17.46
N LYS A 11 -12.06 33.19 17.25
CA LYS A 11 -11.38 32.81 16.00
C LYS A 11 -11.54 31.29 15.87
N GLN A 12 -12.46 30.85 15.02
CA GLN A 12 -12.65 29.43 14.74
C GLN A 12 -11.40 28.94 14.00
N ASN A 13 -10.56 28.16 14.69
CA ASN A 13 -9.52 27.39 14.03
C ASN A 13 -10.20 26.25 13.27
N LYS A 14 -10.39 26.44 11.96
CA LYS A 14 -10.83 25.36 11.06
C LYS A 14 -9.73 24.29 11.05
N PRO A 15 -10.06 22.99 11.20
CA PRO A 15 -9.06 21.93 11.10
C PRO A 15 -8.42 21.98 9.71
N LYS A 16 -7.08 22.02 9.65
CA LYS A 16 -6.33 21.92 8.40
C LYS A 16 -6.74 20.61 7.74
N GLN A 17 -7.40 20.68 6.59
CA GLN A 17 -7.77 19.51 5.80
C GLN A 17 -6.53 18.64 5.58
N LYS A 18 -6.50 17.45 6.19
CA LYS A 18 -5.52 16.43 5.88
C LYS A 18 -5.88 15.91 4.49
N HIS A 19 -5.13 16.30 3.47
CA HIS A 19 -5.16 15.60 2.19
C HIS A 19 -4.74 14.16 2.46
N VAL A 20 -5.71 13.24 2.46
CA VAL A 20 -5.42 11.81 2.43
C VAL A 20 -4.88 11.55 1.04
N ILE A 21 -3.56 11.63 0.88
CA ILE A 21 -2.90 11.19 -0.35
C ILE A 21 -3.10 9.68 -0.38
N CYS A 22 -4.03 9.19 -1.20
CA CYS A 22 -4.14 7.76 -1.51
C CYS A 22 -2.89 7.36 -2.29
N LYS A 23 -1.81 7.02 -1.58
CA LYS A 23 -0.63 6.43 -2.21
C LYS A 23 -0.99 5.03 -2.66
N TYR A 24 -0.72 4.73 -3.94
CA TYR A 24 -0.79 3.37 -4.46
C TYR A 24 0.08 2.43 -3.61
N LEU A 25 -0.39 1.20 -3.40
CA LEU A 25 0.33 0.16 -2.65
C LEU A 25 1.66 -0.18 -3.33
N PHE A 26 1.59 -0.45 -4.64
CA PHE A 26 2.71 -0.62 -5.56
C PHE A 26 2.19 -0.50 -6.99
N ASP A 27 3.07 -0.22 -7.95
CA ASP A 27 2.77 -0.30 -9.38
C ASP A 27 3.03 -1.73 -9.90
N TRP A 28 2.05 -2.28 -10.62
CA TRP A 28 2.11 -3.65 -11.16
C TRP A 28 3.24 -3.82 -12.19
N ASP A 29 3.55 -2.77 -12.94
CA ASP A 29 4.55 -2.82 -14.00
C ASP A 29 5.98 -2.57 -13.48
N ASP A 30 6.12 -1.90 -12.33
CA ASP A 30 7.41 -1.71 -11.64
C ASP A 30 7.83 -2.93 -10.78
N VAL A 31 7.13 -4.07 -10.90
CA VAL A 31 7.44 -5.34 -10.22
C VAL A 31 7.61 -6.47 -11.26
N PRO A 32 8.75 -7.18 -11.28
CA PRO A 32 9.91 -7.02 -10.40
C PRO A 32 10.69 -5.74 -10.71
N GLY A 33 11.27 -5.13 -9.68
CA GLY A 33 12.14 -3.96 -9.80
C GLY A 33 11.89 -2.90 -8.74
N LYS A 34 11.53 -1.70 -9.19
CA LYS A 34 11.49 -0.48 -8.38
C LYS A 34 10.53 -0.57 -7.20
N ASP A 35 9.43 -1.32 -7.37
CA ASP A 35 8.38 -1.43 -6.35
C ASP A 35 8.42 -2.75 -5.56
N ASP A 36 9.46 -3.56 -5.73
CA ASP A 36 9.66 -4.83 -4.98
C ASP A 36 9.58 -4.64 -3.47
N LYS A 37 10.21 -3.57 -2.97
CA LYS A 37 10.23 -3.27 -1.55
C LYS A 37 8.82 -2.96 -1.04
N LYS A 38 8.03 -2.18 -1.80
CA LYS A 38 6.66 -1.84 -1.41
C LYS A 38 5.77 -3.08 -1.35
N LEU A 39 5.90 -3.97 -2.34
CA LEU A 39 5.17 -5.24 -2.35
C LEU A 39 5.54 -6.10 -1.13
N LYS A 40 6.83 -6.27 -0.83
CA LYS A 40 7.30 -7.04 0.34
C LYS A 40 6.83 -6.43 1.66
N ASP A 41 6.95 -5.12 1.82
CA ASP A 41 6.53 -4.42 3.03
C ASP A 41 5.01 -4.57 3.24
N PHE A 42 4.22 -4.43 2.18
CA PHE A 42 2.77 -4.66 2.25
C PHE A 42 2.41 -6.10 2.65
N LEU A 43 3.03 -7.11 2.03
CA LEU A 43 2.79 -8.51 2.39
C LEU A 43 3.18 -8.82 3.84
N LYS A 44 4.27 -8.23 4.31
CA LYS A 44 4.74 -8.37 5.69
C LYS A 44 3.80 -7.69 6.68
N GLU A 45 3.41 -6.44 6.43
CA GLU A 45 2.64 -5.64 7.38
C GLU A 45 1.16 -6.01 7.40
N ARG A 46 0.58 -6.27 6.22
CA ARG A 46 -0.86 -6.51 6.11
C ARG A 46 -1.24 -7.97 6.32
N PHE A 47 -0.38 -8.89 5.89
CA PHE A 47 -0.62 -10.34 5.95
C PHE A 47 0.31 -11.08 6.91
N TYR A 48 1.20 -10.37 7.63
CA TYR A 48 2.13 -10.94 8.62
C TYR A 48 3.08 -12.01 8.06
N ILE A 49 3.38 -11.93 6.76
CA ILE A 49 4.22 -12.92 6.07
C ILE A 49 5.70 -12.53 6.22
N SER A 50 6.30 -12.82 7.37
CA SER A 50 7.64 -12.33 7.73
C SER A 50 8.77 -12.77 6.79
N TRP A 51 8.64 -13.95 6.16
CA TRP A 51 9.67 -14.50 5.28
C TRP A 51 9.83 -13.75 3.95
N VAL A 52 8.86 -12.91 3.55
CA VAL A 52 8.90 -12.16 2.29
C VAL A 52 10.04 -11.14 2.23
N LYS A 53 10.60 -10.74 3.38
CA LYS A 53 11.71 -9.78 3.47
C LYS A 53 12.88 -10.19 2.56
N ASN A 54 13.20 -11.48 2.56
CA ASN A 54 14.30 -12.05 1.79
C ASN A 54 13.82 -12.88 0.59
N ALA A 55 12.52 -12.80 0.24
CA ALA A 55 11.98 -13.56 -0.88
C ALA A 55 12.49 -13.05 -2.23
N LYS A 56 12.55 -13.94 -3.20
CA LYS A 56 12.72 -13.61 -4.61
C LYS A 56 11.37 -13.25 -5.20
N ILE A 57 11.36 -12.28 -6.11
CA ILE A 57 10.16 -11.85 -6.83
C ILE A 57 10.41 -12.13 -8.30
N GLU A 58 9.45 -12.79 -8.93
CA GLU A 58 9.45 -13.11 -10.35
C GLU A 58 8.09 -12.76 -10.93
N LYS A 59 8.06 -12.26 -12.17
CA LYS A 59 6.81 -12.08 -12.92
C LYS A 59 6.84 -12.99 -14.12
N SER A 60 5.76 -13.75 -14.28
CA SER A 60 5.59 -14.68 -15.39
C SER A 60 4.26 -14.42 -16.08
N LYS A 61 4.19 -14.79 -17.36
CA LYS A 61 2.95 -14.74 -18.14
C LYS A 61 2.55 -16.16 -18.51
N LYS A 62 1.39 -16.62 -18.04
CA LYS A 62 0.87 -17.96 -18.29
C LYS A 62 -0.54 -17.84 -18.86
N ASN A 63 -0.76 -18.40 -20.05
CA ASN A 63 -2.05 -18.36 -20.75
C ASN A 63 -2.62 -16.94 -20.91
N GLY A 64 -1.75 -15.94 -21.10
CA GLY A 64 -2.14 -14.54 -21.20
C GLY A 64 -2.30 -13.82 -19.86
N GLU A 65 -2.34 -14.54 -18.74
CA GLU A 65 -2.40 -13.97 -17.39
C GLU A 65 -1.00 -13.66 -16.85
N GLU A 66 -0.80 -12.44 -16.38
CA GLU A 66 0.41 -12.08 -15.65
C GLU A 66 0.27 -12.44 -14.17
N VAL A 67 1.30 -13.10 -13.64
CA VAL A 67 1.37 -13.55 -12.26
C VAL A 67 2.69 -13.08 -11.66
N ILE A 68 2.60 -12.38 -10.53
CA ILE A 68 3.75 -12.07 -9.69
C ILE A 68 3.86 -13.17 -8.63
N SER A 69 5.01 -13.83 -8.60
CA SER A 69 5.35 -14.88 -7.66
C SER A 69 6.38 -14.36 -6.66
N VAL A 70 6.05 -14.43 -5.37
CA VAL A 70 6.97 -14.11 -4.27
C VAL A 70 7.35 -15.43 -3.61
N VAL A 71 8.60 -15.86 -3.79
CA VAL A 71 9.07 -17.19 -3.35
C VAL A 71 10.15 -17.02 -2.29
N SER A 72 10.01 -17.69 -1.16
CA SER A 72 11.03 -17.70 -0.11
C SER A 72 12.38 -18.18 -0.67
N ALA A 73 13.45 -17.45 -0.36
CA ALA A 73 14.79 -17.82 -0.80
C ALA A 73 15.38 -19.04 -0.08
N VAL A 74 14.77 -19.47 1.03
CA VAL A 74 15.26 -20.57 1.88
C VAL A 74 14.39 -21.82 1.76
N ASP A 75 13.09 -21.64 1.54
CA ASP A 75 12.10 -22.71 1.56
C ASP A 75 11.15 -22.52 0.38
N SER A 76 11.42 -23.21 -0.73
CA SER A 76 10.64 -23.08 -1.97
C SER A 76 9.19 -23.52 -1.85
N GLN A 77 8.78 -24.19 -0.75
CA GLN A 77 7.39 -24.50 -0.48
C GLN A 77 6.59 -23.26 -0.03
N LYS A 78 7.26 -22.20 0.43
CA LYS A 78 6.63 -20.94 0.83
C LYS A 78 6.62 -19.95 -0.33
N PHE A 79 5.44 -19.75 -0.91
CA PHE A 79 5.24 -18.77 -1.97
C PHE A 79 3.88 -18.07 -1.87
N VAL A 80 3.78 -16.90 -2.51
CA VAL A 80 2.54 -16.15 -2.71
C VAL A 80 2.45 -15.77 -4.18
N ASN A 81 1.29 -16.01 -4.80
CA ASN A 81 1.02 -15.62 -6.17
C ASN A 81 -0.03 -14.52 -6.20
N LEU A 82 0.29 -13.38 -6.79
CA LEU A 82 -0.64 -12.29 -7.06
C LEU A 82 -1.06 -12.37 -8.52
N ARG A 83 -2.37 -12.21 -8.77
CA ARG A 83 -2.94 -12.13 -10.12
C ARG A 83 -3.82 -10.91 -10.20
N TYR A 84 -3.65 -10.13 -11.26
CA TYR A 84 -4.55 -9.02 -11.55
C TYR A 84 -5.84 -9.57 -12.17
N LYS A 85 -6.96 -9.33 -11.50
CA LYS A 85 -8.30 -9.55 -12.08
C LYS A 85 -8.90 -8.19 -12.35
N LYS A 86 -9.24 -7.94 -13.61
CA LYS A 86 -10.07 -6.79 -13.96
C LYS A 86 -11.50 -7.17 -13.59
N ASP A 87 -12.15 -6.36 -12.76
CA ASP A 87 -13.58 -6.51 -12.52
C ASP A 87 -14.30 -6.28 -13.87
N GLU A 88 -15.10 -7.26 -14.29
CA GLU A 88 -15.96 -7.19 -15.49
C GLU A 88 -17.18 -6.29 -15.27
#